data_AF-W4FYK2-F1
#
_entry.id   AF-W4FYK2-F1
#
_cell.length_a   1.000
_cell.length_b   1.000
_cell.length_c   1.000
_cell.angle_alpha   90.00
_cell.angle_beta   90.00
_cell.angle_gamma   90.00
#
_symmetry.space_group_name_H-M   'P 1'
#
loop_
_entity.id
_entity.type
_entity.pdbx_description
1 polymer ?
#
loop_
_entity_poly.entity_id
_entity_poly.type
_entity_poly.pdbx_seq_one_letter_code
_entity_poly.pdbx_strand_id
1 'polypeptide(L)'
;MANILAFLTVFTATVNQTDDRQLQTASYFCWKATRTRGVGRVPESCAAGQKRLGLLCYDSLLCYDKCPVGTTRKGLDCHSICPAGLADQGLFCRNSEYGLGVGYPWKFGDSLNDSGMFQRCQMDHGQDKCEKWGLVVCPKCLPGYTLVG
;
A
#
# COMPACT_ATOMS: atom_id res chain seq x y z
N MET A 1 62.33 12.32 -44.77
CA MET A 1 61.18 11.41 -44.97
C MET A 1 60.02 12.02 -44.22
N ALA A 2 59.07 12.60 -44.95
CA ALA A 2 57.85 13.17 -44.38
C ALA A 2 56.99 12.05 -43.77
N ASN A 3 56.15 12.38 -42.80
CA ASN A 3 54.68 12.31 -42.93
C ASN A 3 53.99 12.01 -41.57
N ILE A 4 52.76 12.55 -41.46
CA ILE A 4 51.71 12.29 -40.47
C ILE A 4 51.72 13.23 -39.24
N LEU A 5 51.18 14.44 -39.44
CA LEU A 5 50.40 15.14 -38.43
C LEU A 5 48.93 15.11 -38.88
N ALA A 6 48.16 14.21 -38.30
CA ALA A 6 46.71 14.18 -38.44
C ALA A 6 46.12 15.36 -37.67
N PHE A 7 45.50 16.32 -38.37
CA PHE A 7 44.74 17.39 -37.75
C PHE A 7 43.43 16.81 -37.20
N LEU A 8 43.36 16.75 -35.87
CA LEU A 8 42.14 16.59 -35.08
C LEU A 8 41.24 17.82 -35.29
N THR A 9 40.05 17.63 -35.86
CA THR A 9 38.93 18.57 -35.68
C THR A 9 37.66 17.79 -35.34
N VAL A 10 37.49 17.49 -34.05
CA VAL A 10 36.17 17.18 -33.50
C VAL A 10 35.53 18.50 -33.11
N PHE A 11 34.46 18.87 -33.79
CA PHE A 11 33.59 19.97 -33.37
C PHE A 11 32.88 19.55 -32.07
N THR A 12 33.37 20.01 -30.92
CA THR A 12 32.59 19.94 -29.68
C THR A 12 31.57 21.07 -29.71
N ALA A 13 30.30 20.73 -29.93
CA ALA A 13 29.20 21.65 -29.70
C ALA A 13 29.18 22.03 -28.20
N THR A 14 29.64 23.23 -27.88
CA THR A 14 29.44 23.81 -26.56
C THR A 14 27.99 24.26 -26.46
N VAL A 15 27.15 23.45 -25.81
CA VAL A 15 25.85 23.92 -25.33
C VAL A 15 26.14 24.84 -24.13
N ASN A 16 26.33 26.13 -24.41
CA ASN A 16 26.18 27.17 -23.40
C ASN A 16 24.69 27.36 -23.14
N GLN A 17 24.09 26.42 -22.41
CA GLN A 17 22.76 26.63 -21.86
C GLN A 17 22.96 27.39 -20.55
N THR A 18 22.92 28.72 -20.64
CA THR A 18 22.60 29.58 -19.51
C THR A 18 21.23 29.15 -19.00
N ASP A 19 21.21 28.41 -17.90
CA ASP A 19 20.01 28.17 -17.10
C ASP A 19 19.61 29.52 -16.48
N ASP A 20 18.93 30.36 -17.26
CA ASP A 20 18.15 31.50 -16.76
C ASP A 20 16.94 30.95 -16.00
N ARG A 21 17.19 30.25 -14.90
CA ARG A 21 16.25 30.14 -13.80
C ARG A 21 16.19 31.52 -13.18
N GLN A 22 15.32 32.36 -13.74
CA GLN A 22 14.83 33.56 -13.09
C GLN A 22 14.54 33.21 -11.63
N LEU A 23 15.35 33.77 -10.72
CA LEU A 23 15.07 33.77 -9.30
C LEU A 23 13.72 34.47 -9.14
N GLN A 24 12.65 33.68 -9.06
CA GLN A 24 11.34 34.17 -8.69
C GLN A 24 11.52 34.94 -7.37
N THR A 25 11.26 36.24 -7.45
CA THR A 25 10.94 37.17 -6.36
C THR A 25 11.13 36.56 -4.97
N ALA A 26 12.25 36.87 -4.34
CA ALA A 26 12.50 36.60 -2.94
C ALA A 26 11.32 37.16 -2.13
N SER A 27 10.44 36.28 -1.72
CA SER A 27 9.30 36.60 -0.87
C SER A 27 9.86 36.78 0.54
N TYR A 28 9.65 37.97 1.10
CA TYR A 28 10.12 38.31 2.43
C TYR A 28 9.26 37.57 3.46
N PHE A 29 9.69 36.36 3.84
CA PHE A 29 9.08 35.60 4.92
C PHE A 29 9.91 35.72 6.19
N CYS A 30 9.25 36.02 7.31
CA CYS A 30 9.86 35.94 8.63
C CYS A 30 9.78 34.49 9.13
N TRP A 31 10.92 33.78 9.11
CA TRP A 31 11.03 32.46 9.72
C TRP A 31 11.31 32.60 11.22
N LYS A 32 10.67 31.78 12.05
CA LYS A 32 11.13 31.57 13.42
C LYS A 32 12.48 30.83 13.34
N ALA A 33 13.48 31.27 14.10
CA ALA A 33 14.80 30.65 14.10
C ALA A 33 14.70 29.13 14.31
N THR A 34 15.15 28.35 13.32
CA THR A 34 15.16 26.89 13.37
C THR A 34 16.20 26.43 14.39
N ARG A 35 15.79 25.61 15.36
CA ARG A 35 16.70 24.89 16.25
C ARG A 35 16.84 23.46 15.75
N THR A 36 18.04 23.06 15.35
CA THR A 36 18.33 21.67 14.99
C THR A 36 18.57 20.84 16.25
N ARG A 37 18.33 19.53 16.20
CA ARG A 37 18.52 18.62 17.35
C ARG A 37 19.97 18.17 17.56
N GLY A 38 20.95 18.90 17.01
CA GLY A 38 22.38 18.55 17.10
C GLY A 38 22.73 17.22 16.40
N VAL A 39 23.97 16.78 16.58
CA VAL A 39 24.45 15.45 16.16
C VAL A 39 24.18 14.49 17.29
N GLY A 40 23.48 13.40 16.97
CA GLY A 40 23.14 12.42 17.97
C GLY A 40 24.27 11.44 18.36
N ARG A 41 24.44 11.12 19.64
CA ARG A 41 25.11 9.91 20.16
C ARG A 41 24.20 8.66 20.23
N VAL A 42 24.56 7.65 19.44
CA VAL A 42 24.02 6.27 19.50
C VAL A 42 24.34 5.64 20.88
N PRO A 43 23.33 5.22 21.68
CA PRO A 43 23.57 4.49 22.92
C PRO A 43 24.16 3.10 22.64
N GLU A 44 25.14 2.69 23.45
CA GLU A 44 25.80 1.37 23.35
C GLU A 44 24.86 0.22 23.74
N SER A 45 23.91 0.49 24.65
CA SER A 45 22.93 -0.48 25.14
C SER A 45 21.57 0.16 25.41
N CYS A 46 20.51 -0.64 25.31
CA CYS A 46 19.16 -0.22 25.69
C CYS A 46 18.85 -0.51 27.15
N ALA A 47 17.95 0.27 27.75
CA ALA A 47 17.45 0.00 29.09
C ALA A 47 16.69 -1.33 29.16
N ALA A 48 16.53 -1.88 30.36
CA ALA A 48 15.75 -3.10 30.57
C ALA A 48 14.31 -2.92 30.03
N GLY A 49 13.83 -3.89 29.24
CA GLY A 49 12.51 -3.82 28.60
C GLY A 49 12.50 -3.14 27.23
N GLN A 50 13.62 -2.56 26.80
CA GLN A 50 13.76 -1.97 25.47
C GLN A 50 14.58 -2.87 24.54
N LYS A 51 14.37 -2.71 23.23
CA LYS A 51 15.09 -3.42 22.17
C LYS A 51 15.64 -2.42 21.16
N ARG A 52 16.88 -2.65 20.73
CA ARG A 52 17.49 -1.89 19.64
C ARG A 52 16.85 -2.26 18.30
N LEU A 53 16.41 -1.27 17.55
CA LEU A 53 15.91 -1.45 16.17
C LEU A 53 16.72 -0.62 15.19
N GLY A 54 17.43 -1.31 14.31
CA GLY A 54 18.20 -0.71 13.23
C GLY A 54 19.52 -0.03 13.64
N LEU A 55 20.13 0.62 12.64
CA LEU A 55 21.41 1.32 12.71
C LEU A 55 21.28 2.85 12.54
N LEU A 56 20.06 3.39 12.39
CA LEU A 56 19.88 4.80 12.01
C LEU A 56 19.97 5.73 13.22
N CYS A 57 20.96 6.61 13.15
CA CYS A 57 21.42 7.52 14.20
C CYS A 57 20.49 8.73 14.37
N TYR A 58 19.68 8.75 15.42
CA TYR A 58 19.28 9.98 16.12
C TYR A 58 18.93 9.66 17.58
N ASP A 59 19.26 10.60 18.46
CA ASP A 59 19.35 10.33 19.89
C ASP A 59 18.04 10.03 20.57
N SER A 60 18.11 9.02 21.42
CA SER A 60 17.02 8.51 22.23
C SER A 60 15.92 7.73 21.51
N LEU A 61 15.97 7.56 20.17
CA LEU A 61 15.01 6.73 19.41
C LEU A 61 15.50 5.32 19.06
N LEU A 62 16.73 4.94 19.43
CA LEU A 62 17.28 3.63 19.04
C LEU A 62 16.76 2.46 19.88
N CYS A 63 16.17 2.74 21.04
CA CYS A 63 15.67 1.76 21.98
C CYS A 63 14.17 1.90 22.08
N TYR A 64 13.46 0.94 21.51
CA TYR A 64 12.01 0.90 21.58
C TYR A 64 11.57 -0.04 22.69
N ASP A 65 10.48 0.32 23.37
CA ASP A 65 9.83 -0.59 24.28
C ASP A 65 9.45 -1.89 23.55
N LYS A 66 9.57 -3.02 24.25
CA LYS A 66 9.08 -4.29 23.75
C LYS A 66 7.59 -4.15 23.46
N CYS A 67 7.16 -4.74 22.35
CA CYS A 67 5.75 -4.79 22.02
C CYS A 67 4.99 -5.55 23.11
N PRO A 68 3.82 -5.05 23.54
CA PRO A 68 2.99 -5.74 24.52
C PRO A 68 2.55 -7.11 24.00
N VAL A 69 2.17 -8.00 24.91
CA VAL A 69 1.70 -9.36 24.58
C VAL A 69 0.53 -9.27 23.58
N GLY A 70 0.57 -10.13 22.55
CA GLY A 70 -0.44 -10.14 21.48
C GLY A 70 -0.18 -9.15 20.34
N THR A 71 0.94 -8.42 20.37
CA THR A 71 1.36 -7.54 19.28
C THR A 71 2.75 -7.92 18.77
N THR A 72 3.04 -7.57 17.52
CA THR A 72 4.33 -7.80 16.87
C THR A 72 4.84 -6.51 16.24
N ARG A 73 6.16 -6.35 16.20
CA ARG A 73 6.77 -5.13 15.69
C ARG A 73 6.77 -5.12 14.17
N LYS A 74 6.25 -4.04 13.58
CA LYS A 74 6.30 -3.75 12.14
C LYS A 74 6.92 -2.36 11.97
N GLY A 75 8.18 -2.29 11.55
CA GLY A 75 8.92 -1.02 11.52
C GLY A 75 9.15 -0.47 12.93
N LEU A 76 8.60 0.72 13.20
CA LEU A 76 8.74 1.42 14.48
C LEU A 76 7.54 1.21 15.42
N ASP A 77 6.45 0.62 14.91
CA ASP A 77 5.19 0.44 15.64
C ASP A 77 4.93 -1.03 15.99
N CYS A 78 4.05 -1.25 16.98
CA CYS A 78 3.57 -2.56 17.38
C CYS A 78 2.15 -2.77 16.85
N HIS A 79 1.99 -3.78 15.99
CA HIS A 79 0.73 -4.12 15.35
C HIS A 79 0.13 -5.35 16.03
N SER A 80 -1.19 -5.40 16.17
CA SER A 80 -1.89 -6.58 16.71
C SER A 80 -1.64 -7.82 15.85
N ILE A 81 -1.45 -8.97 16.49
CA ILE A 81 -1.41 -10.26 15.80
C ILE A 81 -2.84 -10.65 15.45
N CYS A 82 -3.09 -10.98 14.18
CA CYS A 82 -4.44 -11.35 13.77
C CYS A 82 -4.89 -12.66 14.43
N PRO A 83 -6.12 -12.70 14.98
CA PRO A 83 -6.68 -13.94 15.52
C PRO A 83 -6.88 -14.97 14.39
N ALA A 84 -6.97 -16.24 14.78
CA ALA A 84 -7.20 -17.32 13.83
C ALA A 84 -8.47 -17.06 12.99
N GLY A 85 -8.35 -17.22 11.67
CA GLY A 85 -9.45 -16.99 10.71
C GLY A 85 -9.44 -15.61 10.05
N LEU A 86 -8.65 -14.65 10.53
CA LEU A 86 -8.46 -13.36 9.88
C LEU A 86 -7.10 -13.28 9.19
N ALA A 87 -7.09 -12.69 8.01
CA ALA A 87 -5.87 -12.39 7.25
C ALA A 87 -5.31 -11.02 7.67
N ASP A 88 -3.99 -10.97 7.87
CA ASP A 88 -3.24 -9.73 8.11
C ASP A 88 -3.13 -8.92 6.79
N GLN A 89 -3.74 -7.74 6.76
CA GLN A 89 -3.69 -6.80 5.64
C GLN A 89 -2.77 -5.61 5.95
N GLY A 90 -1.82 -5.79 6.87
CA GLY A 90 -0.80 -4.80 7.25
C GLY A 90 -1.15 -4.05 8.53
N LEU A 91 -2.18 -3.21 8.49
CA LEU A 91 -2.63 -2.42 9.66
C LEU A 91 -3.90 -3.00 10.31
N PHE A 92 -4.66 -3.81 9.58
CA PHE A 92 -5.92 -4.37 10.02
C PHE A 92 -6.00 -5.86 9.70
N CYS A 93 -6.76 -6.57 10.53
CA CYS A 93 -7.13 -7.95 10.31
C CYS A 93 -8.48 -7.97 9.62
N ARG A 94 -8.60 -8.72 8.52
CA ARG A 94 -9.85 -8.83 7.76
C ARG A 94 -10.23 -10.29 7.57
N ASN A 95 -11.53 -10.58 7.55
CA ASN A 95 -11.98 -11.90 7.13
C ASN A 95 -11.53 -12.16 5.69
N SER A 96 -11.32 -13.44 5.37
CA SER A 96 -11.11 -13.84 3.98
C SER A 96 -12.35 -13.44 3.17
N GLU A 97 -12.12 -12.82 2.03
CA GLU A 97 -13.15 -12.35 1.12
C GLU A 97 -12.82 -12.83 -0.28
N TYR A 98 -13.84 -13.17 -1.05
CA TYR A 98 -13.71 -13.42 -2.47
C TYR A 98 -14.90 -12.82 -3.20
N GLY A 99 -14.67 -12.37 -4.43
CA GLY A 99 -15.71 -11.78 -5.26
C GLY A 99 -16.61 -12.86 -5.85
N LEU A 100 -17.92 -12.67 -5.72
CA LEU A 100 -18.94 -13.47 -6.43
C LEU A 100 -19.29 -12.88 -7.81
N GLY A 101 -18.73 -11.72 -8.15
CA GLY A 101 -19.07 -10.96 -9.36
C GLY A 101 -20.29 -10.06 -9.15
N VAL A 102 -20.86 -9.57 -10.26
CA VAL A 102 -21.99 -8.61 -10.27
C VAL A 102 -23.36 -9.25 -10.02
N GLY A 103 -23.41 -10.58 -9.86
CA GLY A 103 -24.65 -11.34 -9.79
C GLY A 103 -25.44 -11.33 -11.10
N TYR A 104 -26.65 -11.86 -11.04
CA TYR A 104 -27.60 -11.97 -12.15
C TYR A 104 -28.80 -11.06 -11.86
N PRO A 105 -28.77 -9.78 -12.28
CA PRO A 105 -29.91 -8.88 -12.15
C PRO A 105 -31.03 -9.27 -13.11
N TRP A 106 -32.25 -8.77 -12.84
CA TRP A 106 -33.34 -8.81 -13.80
C TRP A 106 -32.95 -8.07 -15.09
N LYS A 107 -33.28 -8.63 -16.25
CA LYS A 107 -33.00 -8.00 -17.55
C LYS A 107 -34.23 -8.00 -18.46
N PHE A 108 -34.24 -7.10 -19.44
CA PHE A 108 -35.30 -7.07 -20.46
C PHE A 108 -35.42 -8.43 -21.17
N GLY A 109 -36.64 -8.95 -21.21
CA GLY A 109 -36.95 -10.29 -21.70
C GLY A 109 -37.16 -11.33 -20.59
N ASP A 110 -36.80 -11.02 -19.34
CA ASP A 110 -37.19 -11.85 -18.19
C ASP A 110 -38.66 -11.63 -17.85
N SER A 111 -39.30 -12.66 -17.30
CA SER A 111 -40.60 -12.50 -16.64
C SER A 111 -40.48 -11.52 -15.47
N LEU A 112 -41.59 -10.90 -15.03
CA LEU A 112 -41.62 -9.99 -13.86
C LEU A 112 -41.43 -10.71 -12.50
N ASN A 113 -40.65 -11.78 -12.49
CA ASN A 113 -40.31 -12.61 -11.34
C ASN A 113 -38.83 -13.01 -11.41
N ASP A 114 -38.34 -13.68 -10.38
CA ASP A 114 -36.90 -14.00 -10.26
C ASP A 114 -36.46 -15.21 -11.10
N SER A 115 -37.39 -15.88 -11.80
CA SER A 115 -37.09 -17.15 -12.50
C SER A 115 -36.00 -17.01 -13.55
N GLY A 116 -36.02 -15.93 -14.34
CA GLY A 116 -35.02 -15.69 -15.38
C GLY A 116 -33.62 -15.48 -14.79
N MET A 117 -33.53 -14.82 -13.63
CA MET A 117 -32.27 -14.61 -12.91
C MET A 117 -31.73 -15.94 -12.36
N PHE A 118 -32.58 -16.74 -11.72
CA PHE A 118 -32.23 -18.07 -11.21
C PHE A 118 -31.82 -19.04 -12.32
N GLN A 119 -32.49 -19.03 -13.47
CA GLN A 119 -32.14 -19.90 -14.60
C GLN A 119 -30.73 -19.62 -15.11
N ARG A 120 -30.35 -18.34 -15.26
CA ARG A 120 -28.99 -17.97 -15.69
C ARG A 120 -27.94 -18.39 -14.67
N CYS A 121 -28.17 -18.09 -13.39
CA CYS A 121 -27.24 -18.48 -12.35
C CYS A 121 -27.04 -20.00 -12.28
N GLN A 122 -28.13 -20.77 -12.35
CA GLN A 122 -28.06 -22.24 -12.29
C GLN A 122 -27.44 -22.86 -13.54
N MET A 123 -27.51 -22.18 -14.68
CA MET A 123 -26.81 -22.60 -15.90
C MET A 123 -25.29 -22.50 -15.75
N ASP A 124 -24.81 -21.45 -15.07
CA ASP A 124 -23.37 -21.20 -14.92
C ASP A 124 -22.75 -21.94 -13.71
N HIS A 125 -23.50 -22.04 -12.60
CA HIS A 125 -22.98 -22.60 -11.33
C HIS A 125 -23.53 -23.99 -10.99
N GLY A 126 -24.63 -24.41 -11.62
CA GLY A 126 -25.36 -25.64 -11.35
C GLY A 126 -26.65 -25.44 -10.56
N GLN A 127 -27.50 -26.47 -10.59
CA GLN A 127 -28.78 -26.49 -9.88
C GLN A 127 -28.60 -26.35 -8.37
N ASP A 128 -29.52 -25.67 -7.68
CA ASP A 128 -29.55 -25.42 -6.23
C ASP A 128 -28.33 -24.71 -5.62
N LYS A 129 -27.44 -24.16 -6.46
CA LYS A 129 -26.25 -23.41 -6.03
C LYS A 129 -26.44 -21.90 -6.09
N CYS A 130 -27.65 -21.43 -6.28
CA CYS A 130 -27.98 -20.01 -6.40
C CYS A 130 -28.96 -19.58 -5.33
N GLU A 131 -28.85 -18.32 -4.92
CA GLU A 131 -29.76 -17.68 -3.96
C GLU A 131 -30.01 -16.23 -4.34
N LYS A 132 -31.19 -15.71 -3.96
CA LYS A 132 -31.54 -14.31 -4.20
C LYS A 132 -31.02 -13.47 -3.04
N TRP A 133 -30.31 -12.40 -3.37
CA TRP A 133 -29.81 -11.43 -2.43
C TRP A 133 -30.19 -10.02 -2.91
N GLY A 134 -31.12 -9.38 -2.19
CA GLY A 134 -31.70 -8.10 -2.60
C GLY A 134 -32.42 -8.18 -3.96
N LEU A 135 -31.97 -7.40 -4.94
CA LEU A 135 -32.52 -7.33 -6.30
C LEU A 135 -31.77 -8.19 -7.32
N VAL A 136 -30.77 -8.96 -6.88
CA VAL A 136 -29.93 -9.80 -7.75
C VAL A 136 -29.95 -11.25 -7.27
N VAL A 137 -29.72 -12.20 -8.19
CA VAL A 137 -29.45 -13.59 -7.84
C VAL A 137 -27.95 -13.82 -7.92
N CYS A 138 -27.36 -14.47 -6.93
CA CYS A 138 -25.93 -14.77 -6.87
C CYS A 138 -25.72 -16.27 -6.61
N PRO A 139 -24.53 -16.81 -6.94
CA PRO A 139 -24.15 -18.12 -6.44
C PRO A 139 -24.03 -18.10 -4.91
N LYS A 140 -24.39 -19.22 -4.28
CA LYS A 140 -24.25 -19.44 -2.84
C LYS A 140 -22.78 -19.34 -2.44
N CYS A 141 -22.57 -18.81 -1.24
CA CYS A 141 -21.23 -18.73 -0.66
C CYS A 141 -20.60 -20.12 -0.43
N LEU A 142 -19.27 -20.17 -0.51
CA LEU A 142 -18.48 -21.31 -0.06
C LEU A 142 -18.69 -21.53 1.45
N PRO A 143 -18.51 -22.76 1.96
CA PRO A 143 -18.63 -23.03 3.38
C PRO A 143 -17.77 -22.07 4.22
N GLY A 144 -18.38 -21.45 5.23
CA GLY A 144 -17.72 -20.48 6.10
C GLY A 144 -17.76 -19.03 5.63
N TYR A 145 -18.34 -18.74 4.46
CA TYR A 145 -18.54 -17.38 3.96
C TYR A 145 -20.02 -17.01 4.01
N THR A 146 -20.29 -15.72 4.20
CA THR A 146 -21.64 -15.14 4.17
C THR A 146 -21.70 -14.04 3.12
N LEU A 147 -22.82 -13.94 2.40
CA LEU A 147 -23.07 -12.83 1.49
C LEU A 147 -23.12 -11.52 2.28
N VAL A 148 -22.29 -10.56 1.87
CA VAL A 148 -22.23 -9.20 2.40
C VAL A 148 -22.24 -8.23 1.23
N GLY A 149 -23.09 -7.22 1.31
CA GLY A 149 -23.30 -6.20 0.27
C GLY A 149 -24.23 -5.11 0.75
#